data_AF-A0A2P5YE00-F1
#
_entry.id   AF-A0A2P5YE00-F1
#
_cell.length_a   1.000
_cell.length_b   1.000
_cell.length_c   1.000
_cell.angle_alpha   90.00
_cell.angle_beta   90.00
_cell.angle_gamma   90.00
#
_symmetry.space_group_name_H-M   'P 1'
#
loop_
_entity.id
_entity.type
_entity.pdbx_description
1 polymer ?
#
loop_
_entity_poly.entity_id
_entity_poly.type
_entity_poly.pdbx_seq_one_letter_code
_entity_poly.pdbx_strand_id
1 'polypeptide(L)'
;MATFQLYAVLEAIADRVEMHKNIGEQRDNWNTLLLNSINMITLTAATMAGVAAATGVGAGVSVMGLKLASSVMFSAATGMLVLMNKIQPSQLVEEQRNATRLFKQLQSQIKTLLAVGSPCQDDVNDAMEKVLALDKAYPLPLLGVMLDKFPASLEPAVWWPTKQSPNSNKALNNNNGWTKELEMEMREVVEQL
;
A
#
# COMPACT_ATOMS: atom_id res chain seq x y z
N MET A 1 0.63 27.91 16.91
CA MET A 1 1.48 27.47 15.78
C MET A 1 1.23 25.99 15.45
N ALA A 2 1.28 25.10 16.44
CA ALA A 2 0.95 23.67 16.28
C ALA A 2 -0.46 23.39 15.73
N THR A 3 -1.47 24.17 16.15
CA THR A 3 -2.85 24.08 15.63
C THR A 3 -2.94 24.27 14.11
N PHE A 4 -2.31 25.31 13.57
CA PHE A 4 -2.28 25.56 12.12
C PHE A 4 -1.55 24.45 11.35
N GLN A 5 -0.46 23.91 11.91
CA GLN A 5 0.26 22.79 11.30
C GLN A 5 -0.59 21.51 11.27
N LEU A 6 -1.34 21.21 12.34
CA LEU A 6 -2.27 20.09 12.35
C LEU A 6 -3.39 20.25 11.33
N TYR A 7 -3.89 21.47 11.10
CA TYR A 7 -4.87 21.71 10.02
C TYR A 7 -4.27 21.46 8.64
N ALA A 8 -3.01 21.87 8.40
CA ALA A 8 -2.32 21.56 7.13
C ALA A 8 -2.10 20.05 6.95
N VAL A 9 -1.75 19.32 8.01
CA VAL A 9 -1.66 17.85 7.99
C VAL A 9 -3.03 17.22 7.73
N LEU A 10 -4.10 17.78 8.31
CA LEU A 10 -5.47 17.30 8.12
C LEU A 10 -5.94 17.46 6.66
N GLU A 11 -5.58 18.56 6.02
CA GLU A 11 -5.84 18.83 4.59
C GLU A 11 -5.08 17.84 3.71
N ALA A 12 -3.78 17.64 3.96
CA ALA A 12 -2.99 16.64 3.25
C ALA A 12 -3.55 15.22 3.41
N ILE A 13 -4.01 14.85 4.60
CA ILE A 13 -4.67 13.55 4.83
C ILE A 13 -5.99 13.46 4.06
N ALA A 14 -6.78 14.54 3.99
CA ALA A 14 -8.03 14.56 3.25
C ALA A 14 -7.79 14.28 1.76
N ASP A 15 -6.78 14.92 1.16
CA ASP A 15 -6.38 14.69 -0.23
C ASP A 15 -5.95 13.23 -0.46
N ARG A 16 -5.17 12.64 0.46
CA ARG A 16 -4.75 11.23 0.39
C ARG A 16 -5.95 10.28 0.47
N VAL A 17 -6.92 10.56 1.35
CA VAL A 17 -8.16 9.78 1.47
C VAL A 17 -8.94 9.80 0.15
N GLU A 18 -9.09 10.98 -0.46
CA GLU A 18 -9.79 11.11 -1.75
C GLU A 18 -9.05 10.37 -2.87
N MET A 19 -7.72 10.52 -2.94
CA MET A 19 -6.91 9.87 -3.95
C MET A 19 -6.93 8.33 -3.82
N HIS A 20 -6.74 7.76 -2.63
CA HIS A 20 -6.83 6.32 -2.42
C HIS A 20 -8.23 5.78 -2.77
N LYS A 21 -9.28 6.54 -2.45
CA LYS A 21 -10.66 6.19 -2.83
C LYS A 21 -10.82 6.18 -4.35
N ASN A 22 -10.42 7.24 -5.04
CA ASN A 22 -10.53 7.34 -6.50
C ASN A 22 -9.73 6.24 -7.21
N ILE A 23 -8.52 5.94 -6.76
CA ILE A 23 -7.70 4.85 -7.31
C ILE A 23 -8.37 3.49 -7.06
N GLY A 24 -8.93 3.27 -5.88
CA GLY A 24 -9.70 2.07 -5.56
C GLY A 24 -10.89 1.89 -6.52
N GLU A 25 -11.70 2.92 -6.73
CA GLU A 25 -12.85 2.88 -7.65
C GLU A 25 -12.41 2.68 -9.11
N GLN A 26 -11.33 3.34 -9.55
CA GLN A 26 -10.76 3.11 -10.87
C GLN A 26 -10.35 1.64 -11.04
N ARG A 27 -9.62 1.06 -10.08
CA ARG A 27 -9.17 -0.33 -10.16
C ARG A 27 -10.32 -1.33 -10.16
N ASP A 28 -11.39 -1.04 -9.42
CA ASP A 28 -12.59 -1.87 -9.40
C ASP A 28 -13.32 -1.83 -10.76
N ASN A 29 -13.49 -0.63 -11.34
CA ASN A 29 -14.07 -0.49 -12.67
C ASN A 29 -13.21 -1.21 -13.74
N TRP A 30 -11.88 -1.08 -13.66
CA TRP A 30 -10.96 -1.82 -14.53
C TRP A 30 -11.11 -3.33 -14.37
N ASN A 31 -11.26 -3.83 -13.15
CA ASN A 31 -11.49 -5.25 -12.88
C ASN A 31 -12.78 -5.74 -13.58
N THR A 32 -13.88 -5.01 -13.43
CA THR A 32 -15.16 -5.33 -14.07
C THR A 32 -15.08 -5.27 -15.60
N LEU A 33 -14.45 -4.24 -16.16
CA LEU A 33 -14.30 -4.07 -17.61
C LEU A 33 -13.41 -5.16 -18.23
N LEU A 34 -12.27 -5.46 -17.61
CA LEU A 34 -11.38 -6.53 -18.08
C LEU A 34 -12.08 -7.89 -18.01
N LEU A 35 -12.78 -8.21 -16.91
CA LEU A 35 -13.51 -9.45 -16.80
C LEU A 35 -14.62 -9.57 -17.86
N ASN A 36 -15.42 -8.52 -18.06
CA ASN A 36 -16.49 -8.51 -19.05
C ASN A 36 -15.95 -8.63 -20.48
N SER A 37 -14.88 -7.91 -20.81
CA SER A 37 -14.24 -8.00 -22.13
C SER A 37 -13.67 -9.38 -22.41
N ILE A 38 -12.97 -10.00 -21.45
CA ILE A 38 -12.45 -11.37 -21.58
C ILE A 38 -13.59 -12.36 -21.80
N ASN A 39 -14.68 -12.24 -21.04
CA ASN A 39 -15.86 -13.08 -21.21
C ASN A 39 -16.49 -12.91 -22.59
N MET A 40 -16.61 -11.68 -23.09
CA MET A 40 -17.15 -11.40 -24.42
C MET A 40 -16.25 -11.89 -25.55
N ILE A 41 -14.92 -11.74 -25.44
CA ILE A 41 -13.95 -12.26 -26.41
C ILE A 41 -14.04 -13.80 -26.43
N THR A 42 -14.09 -14.43 -25.26
CA THR A 42 -14.19 -15.89 -25.13
C THR A 42 -15.52 -16.40 -25.72
N LEU A 43 -16.63 -15.72 -25.43
CA LEU A 43 -17.94 -16.05 -25.98
C LEU A 43 -17.94 -15.92 -27.50
N THR A 44 -17.43 -14.81 -28.03
CA THR A 44 -17.34 -14.56 -29.47
C THR A 44 -16.47 -15.61 -30.17
N ALA A 45 -15.32 -15.95 -29.57
CA ALA A 45 -14.43 -17.00 -30.07
C ALA A 45 -15.12 -18.37 -30.09
N ALA A 46 -15.84 -18.72 -29.02
CA ALA A 46 -16.60 -19.95 -28.92
C ALA A 46 -17.73 -20.01 -29.96
N THR A 47 -18.45 -18.91 -30.19
CA THR A 47 -19.47 -18.81 -31.24
C THR A 47 -18.84 -18.99 -32.62
N MET A 48 -17.71 -18.32 -32.92
CA MET A 48 -17.01 -18.47 -34.21
C MET A 48 -16.52 -19.91 -34.43
N ALA A 49 -15.96 -20.54 -33.39
CA ALA A 49 -15.52 -21.93 -33.44
C ALA A 49 -16.70 -22.90 -33.62
N GLY A 50 -17.82 -22.66 -32.92
CA GLY A 50 -19.04 -23.45 -33.01
C GLY A 50 -19.70 -23.35 -34.39
N VAL A 51 -19.82 -22.14 -34.95
CA VAL A 51 -20.32 -21.92 -36.32
C VAL A 51 -19.42 -22.61 -37.32
N ALA A 52 -18.09 -22.48 -37.19
CA ALA A 52 -17.14 -23.14 -38.08
C ALA A 52 -17.19 -24.68 -37.99
N ALA A 53 -17.57 -25.24 -36.85
CA ALA A 53 -17.77 -26.68 -36.67
C ALA A 53 -19.11 -27.17 -37.23
N ALA A 54 -20.17 -26.35 -37.13
CA ALA A 54 -21.51 -26.68 -37.62
C ALA A 54 -21.65 -26.53 -39.15
N THR A 55 -20.91 -25.62 -39.78
CA THR A 55 -20.84 -25.51 -41.24
C THR A 55 -19.94 -26.62 -41.80
N GLY A 56 -20.54 -27.70 -42.29
CA GLY A 56 -19.83 -28.87 -42.85
C GLY A 56 -18.93 -28.58 -44.05
N VAL A 57 -18.22 -29.63 -44.50
CA VAL A 57 -17.22 -29.62 -45.59
C VAL A 57 -17.84 -29.10 -46.90
N GLY A 58 -17.65 -27.81 -47.20
CA GLY A 58 -18.17 -27.17 -48.41
C GLY A 58 -18.09 -25.64 -48.44
N ALA A 59 -17.97 -24.98 -47.28
CA ALA A 59 -18.00 -23.51 -47.17
C ALA A 59 -16.63 -22.79 -47.34
N GLY A 60 -15.58 -23.49 -47.77
CA GLY A 60 -14.32 -22.89 -48.24
C GLY A 60 -13.61 -21.93 -47.26
N VAL A 61 -13.03 -20.84 -47.81
CA VAL A 61 -12.18 -19.82 -47.13
C VAL A 61 -12.85 -19.19 -45.89
N SER A 62 -14.19 -19.09 -45.87
CA SER A 62 -14.93 -18.48 -44.76
C SER A 62 -14.85 -19.28 -43.46
N VAL A 63 -14.82 -20.62 -43.53
CA VAL A 63 -14.70 -21.49 -42.33
C VAL A 63 -13.29 -21.43 -41.76
N MET A 64 -12.27 -21.39 -42.62
CA MET A 64 -10.88 -21.22 -42.20
C MET A 64 -10.66 -19.87 -41.53
N GLY A 65 -11.25 -18.79 -42.08
CA GLY A 65 -11.24 -17.46 -41.47
C GLY A 65 -11.85 -17.44 -40.07
N LEU A 66 -13.01 -18.09 -39.87
CA LEU A 66 -13.64 -18.21 -38.55
C LEU A 66 -12.80 -19.00 -37.54
N LYS A 67 -12.16 -20.11 -37.97
CA LYS A 67 -11.25 -20.86 -37.10
C LYS A 67 -10.05 -20.03 -36.69
N LEU A 68 -9.39 -19.38 -37.64
CA LEU A 68 -8.24 -18.51 -37.36
C LEU A 68 -8.64 -17.35 -36.43
N ALA A 69 -9.77 -16.68 -36.69
CA ALA A 69 -10.28 -15.61 -35.84
C ALA A 69 -10.58 -16.11 -34.41
N SER A 70 -11.22 -17.28 -34.28
CA SER A 70 -11.48 -17.88 -32.97
C SER A 70 -10.20 -18.21 -32.21
N SER A 71 -9.18 -18.75 -32.87
CA SER A 71 -7.88 -19.04 -32.25
C SER A 71 -7.19 -17.76 -31.77
N VAL A 72 -7.16 -16.71 -32.61
CA VAL A 72 -6.59 -15.41 -32.23
C VAL A 72 -7.32 -14.81 -31.02
N MET A 73 -8.66 -14.86 -31.00
CA MET A 73 -9.45 -14.36 -29.87
C MET A 73 -9.20 -15.16 -28.59
N PHE A 74 -9.14 -16.50 -28.64
CA PHE A 74 -8.77 -17.31 -27.47
C PHE A 74 -7.36 -17.01 -26.98
N SER A 75 -6.39 -16.82 -27.88
CA SER A 75 -5.03 -16.40 -27.52
C SER A 75 -5.03 -15.01 -26.86
N ALA A 76 -5.80 -14.05 -27.39
CA ALA A 76 -5.93 -12.72 -26.83
C ALA A 76 -6.57 -12.74 -25.42
N ALA A 77 -7.68 -13.46 -25.26
CA ALA A 77 -8.34 -13.65 -23.95
C ALA A 77 -7.39 -14.30 -22.92
N THR A 78 -6.65 -15.33 -23.34
CA THR A 78 -5.65 -15.99 -22.49
C THR A 78 -4.53 -15.02 -22.08
N GLY A 79 -4.01 -14.22 -23.01
CA GLY A 79 -2.99 -13.21 -22.71
C GLY A 79 -3.48 -12.15 -21.73
N MET A 80 -4.71 -11.66 -21.92
CA MET A 80 -5.36 -10.73 -21.00
C MET A 80 -5.54 -11.34 -19.59
N LEU A 81 -5.95 -12.61 -19.49
CA LEU A 81 -6.05 -13.33 -18.21
C LEU A 81 -4.70 -13.43 -17.49
N VAL A 82 -3.61 -13.70 -18.21
CA VAL A 82 -2.26 -13.75 -17.61
C VAL A 82 -1.86 -12.39 -17.04
N LEU A 83 -2.09 -11.31 -17.78
CA LEU A 83 -1.82 -9.95 -17.30
C LEU A 83 -2.70 -9.59 -16.10
N MET A 84 -3.99 -9.93 -16.14
CA MET A 84 -4.93 -9.66 -15.06
C MET A 84 -4.59 -10.44 -13.79
N ASN A 85 -4.10 -11.68 -13.90
CA ASN A 85 -3.62 -12.47 -12.77
C ASN A 85 -2.32 -11.90 -12.16
N LYS A 86 -1.49 -11.23 -12.97
CA LYS A 86 -0.28 -10.54 -12.48
C LYS A 86 -0.60 -9.22 -11.78
N ILE A 87 -1.51 -8.42 -12.33
CA ILE A 87 -1.94 -7.14 -11.75
C ILE A 87 -2.81 -7.35 -10.51
N GLN A 88 -3.64 -8.40 -10.53
CA GLN A 88 -4.66 -8.70 -9.52
C GLN A 88 -5.44 -7.44 -9.05
N PRO A 89 -6.20 -6.79 -9.96
CA PRO A 89 -6.88 -5.53 -9.68
C PRO A 89 -7.74 -5.57 -8.41
N SER A 90 -8.42 -6.69 -8.15
CA SER A 90 -9.27 -6.86 -6.97
C SER A 90 -8.52 -6.79 -5.63
N GLN A 91 -7.32 -7.37 -5.53
CA GLN A 91 -6.51 -7.27 -4.31
C GLN A 91 -6.04 -5.84 -4.11
N LEU A 92 -5.59 -5.22 -5.20
CA LEU A 92 -5.16 -3.84 -5.18
C LEU A 92 -6.28 -2.88 -4.74
N VAL A 93 -7.54 -3.13 -5.12
CA VAL A 93 -8.69 -2.37 -4.61
C VAL A 93 -8.80 -2.47 -3.09
N GLU A 94 -8.63 -3.66 -2.53
CA GLU A 94 -8.75 -3.88 -1.09
C GLU A 94 -7.61 -3.22 -0.31
N GLU A 95 -6.38 -3.22 -0.85
CA GLU A 95 -5.26 -2.48 -0.28
C GLU A 95 -5.53 -0.96 -0.25
N GLN A 96 -6.11 -0.40 -1.32
CA GLN A 96 -6.49 1.01 -1.36
C GLN A 96 -7.66 1.33 -0.41
N ARG A 97 -8.62 0.42 -0.25
CA ARG A 97 -9.71 0.55 0.73
C ARG A 97 -9.16 0.55 2.16
N ASN A 98 -8.19 -0.31 2.46
CA ASN A 98 -7.55 -0.35 3.77
C ASN A 98 -6.74 0.93 4.04
N ALA A 99 -5.96 1.42 3.07
CA ALA A 99 -5.26 2.70 3.16
C ALA A 99 -6.23 3.85 3.48
N THR A 100 -7.34 3.93 2.72
CA THR A 100 -8.40 4.92 2.93
C THR A 100 -8.96 4.87 4.36
N ARG A 101 -9.16 3.66 4.92
CA ARG A 101 -9.65 3.47 6.29
C ARG A 101 -8.65 3.99 7.32
N LEU A 102 -7.37 3.67 7.17
CA LEU A 102 -6.30 4.08 8.08
C LEU A 102 -6.11 5.61 8.07
N PHE A 103 -6.09 6.23 6.89
CA PHE A 103 -6.04 7.69 6.78
C PHE A 103 -7.26 8.38 7.40
N LYS A 104 -8.47 7.81 7.23
CA LYS A 104 -9.68 8.32 7.92
C LYS A 104 -9.59 8.20 9.45
N GLN A 105 -9.01 7.11 9.96
CA GLN A 105 -8.79 6.95 11.39
C GLN A 105 -7.81 8.00 11.92
N LEU A 106 -6.71 8.25 11.20
CA LEU A 106 -5.75 9.31 11.55
C LEU A 106 -6.39 10.69 11.50
N GLN A 107 -7.18 10.98 10.46
CA GLN A 107 -7.96 12.21 10.33
C GLN A 107 -8.88 12.41 11.54
N SER A 108 -9.57 11.35 11.98
CA SER A 108 -10.45 11.40 13.15
C SER A 108 -9.67 11.64 14.44
N GLN A 109 -8.51 11.01 14.62
CA GLN A 109 -7.65 11.22 15.80
C GLN A 109 -7.20 12.68 15.90
N ILE A 110 -6.76 13.28 14.79
CA ILE A 110 -6.32 14.68 14.75
C ILE A 110 -7.50 15.63 15.02
N LYS A 111 -8.68 15.37 14.44
CA LYS A 111 -9.90 16.17 14.72
C LYS A 111 -10.29 16.11 16.20
N THR A 112 -10.25 14.93 16.82
CA THR A 112 -10.54 14.78 18.25
C THR A 112 -9.51 15.52 19.11
N LEU A 113 -8.22 15.44 18.75
CA LEU A 113 -7.16 16.18 19.44
C LEU A 113 -7.37 17.69 19.37
N LEU A 114 -7.73 18.21 18.19
CA LEU A 114 -8.03 19.63 17.98
C LEU A 114 -9.29 20.10 18.74
N ALA A 115 -10.27 19.21 18.93
CA ALA A 115 -11.53 19.53 19.61
C ALA A 115 -11.45 19.46 21.15
N VAL A 116 -10.62 18.56 21.69
CA VAL A 116 -10.57 18.24 23.14
C VAL A 116 -9.31 18.79 23.82
N GLY A 117 -8.19 18.92 23.11
CA GLY A 117 -6.88 19.24 23.67
C GLY A 117 -6.35 20.63 23.29
N SER A 118 -5.25 21.01 23.94
CA SER A 118 -4.37 22.08 23.47
C SER A 118 -3.20 21.44 22.72
N PRO A 119 -3.19 21.45 21.38
CA PRO A 119 -2.19 20.72 20.61
C PRO A 119 -0.79 21.26 20.84
N CYS A 120 0.17 20.35 21.03
CA CYS A 120 1.59 20.69 21.15
C CYS A 120 2.36 20.33 19.88
N GLN A 121 3.66 20.66 19.86
CA GLN A 121 4.50 20.36 18.71
C GLN A 121 4.75 18.84 18.54
N ASP A 122 4.79 18.09 19.65
CA ASP A 122 4.97 16.64 19.61
C ASP A 122 3.79 15.94 18.95
N ASP A 123 2.57 16.45 19.14
CA ASP A 123 1.37 15.95 18.46
C ASP A 123 1.44 16.15 16.94
N VAL A 124 2.00 17.28 16.49
CA VAL A 124 2.23 17.56 15.06
C VAL A 124 3.23 16.56 14.50
N ASN A 125 4.33 16.32 15.23
CA ASN A 125 5.37 15.40 14.80
C ASN A 125 4.87 13.95 14.74
N ASP A 126 4.10 13.50 15.73
CA ASP A 126 3.48 12.17 15.76
C ASP A 126 2.46 12.00 14.63
N ALA A 127 1.62 13.01 14.37
CA ALA A 127 0.70 13.00 13.24
C ALA A 127 1.45 12.92 11.90
N MET A 128 2.50 13.71 11.72
CA MET A 128 3.33 13.70 10.51
C MET A 128 4.03 12.35 10.32
N GLU A 129 4.59 11.77 11.38
CA GLU A 129 5.27 10.47 11.33
C GLU A 129 4.30 9.36 10.91
N LYS A 130 3.06 9.38 11.43
CA LYS A 130 2.01 8.44 11.02
C LYS A 130 1.57 8.62 9.58
N VAL A 131 1.47 9.85 9.07
CA VAL A 131 1.19 10.10 7.65
C VAL A 131 2.30 9.51 6.79
N LEU A 132 3.57 9.77 7.12
CA LEU A 132 4.71 9.25 6.37
C LEU A 132 4.80 7.72 6.43
N ALA A 133 4.50 7.11 7.58
CA ALA A 133 4.44 5.66 7.73
C ALA A 133 3.33 5.04 6.86
N LEU A 134 2.16 5.68 6.80
CA LEU A 134 1.06 5.25 5.93
C LEU A 134 1.40 5.42 4.44
N ASP A 135 1.99 6.54 4.03
CA ASP A 135 2.46 6.77 2.65
C ASP A 135 3.53 5.73 2.24
N LYS A 136 4.39 5.30 3.18
CA LYS A 136 5.37 4.24 2.94
C LYS A 136 4.74 2.85 2.86
N ALA A 137 3.76 2.55 3.70
CA ALA A 137 3.08 1.25 3.73
C ALA A 137 2.09 1.06 2.58
N TYR A 138 1.48 2.15 2.12
CA TYR A 138 0.52 2.17 1.01
C TYR A 138 0.97 3.19 -0.04
N PRO A 139 2.08 2.92 -0.74
CA PRO A 139 2.59 3.86 -1.72
C PRO A 139 1.54 4.07 -2.81
N LEU A 140 1.20 5.32 -3.03
CA LEU A 140 0.41 5.70 -4.20
C LEU A 140 1.30 5.49 -5.42
N PRO A 141 0.89 4.64 -6.37
CA PRO A 141 1.62 4.50 -7.62
C PRO A 141 1.35 5.76 -8.45
N LEU A 142 2.11 6.81 -8.15
CA LEU A 142 2.20 8.00 -8.97
C LEU A 142 2.98 7.57 -10.23
N LEU A 143 2.23 7.17 -11.25
CA LEU A 143 2.66 6.70 -12.58
C LEU A 143 3.32 5.30 -12.62
N GLY A 144 2.55 4.33 -13.12
CA GLY A 144 3.04 3.30 -14.04
C GLY A 144 3.82 2.11 -13.49
N VAL A 145 4.30 2.12 -12.25
CA VAL A 145 4.89 0.92 -11.64
C VAL A 145 3.80 0.08 -10.97
N MET A 146 3.38 -0.93 -11.72
CA MET A 146 2.57 -2.05 -11.24
C MET A 146 3.33 -2.76 -10.13
N LEU A 147 2.80 -2.78 -8.91
CA LEU A 147 3.39 -3.54 -7.81
C LEU A 147 3.32 -5.03 -8.17
N ASP A 148 4.47 -5.70 -8.15
CA ASP A 148 4.54 -7.14 -8.38
C ASP A 148 3.84 -7.87 -7.23
N LYS A 149 3.03 -8.88 -7.59
CA LYS A 149 2.31 -9.75 -6.65
C LYS A 149 3.21 -10.32 -5.55
N PHE A 150 4.48 -10.58 -5.86
CA PHE A 150 5.48 -11.08 -4.93
C PHE A 150 6.83 -10.40 -5.17
N PRO A 151 7.20 -9.39 -4.36
CA PRO A 151 8.53 -8.80 -4.45
C PRO A 151 9.59 -9.83 -4.06
N ALA A 152 10.80 -9.73 -4.62
CA ALA A 152 11.92 -10.61 -4.32
C ALA A 152 12.32 -10.62 -2.83
N SER A 153 12.01 -9.53 -2.11
CA SER A 153 12.12 -9.40 -0.66
C SER A 153 10.81 -8.90 -0.09
N LEU A 154 10.19 -9.68 0.79
CA LEU A 154 8.99 -9.30 1.55
C LEU A 154 9.43 -8.65 2.87
N GLU A 155 9.40 -7.32 2.94
CA GLU A 155 9.49 -6.63 4.23
C GLU A 155 8.07 -6.50 4.82
N PRO A 156 7.88 -6.73 6.13
CA PRO A 156 6.60 -6.49 6.79
C PRO A 156 6.16 -5.03 6.59
N ALA A 157 4.90 -4.80 6.22
CA ALA A 157 4.35 -3.46 6.13
C ALA A 157 4.30 -2.81 7.54
N VAL A 158 5.23 -1.89 7.80
CA VAL A 158 5.29 -1.10 9.04
C VAL A 158 4.47 0.17 8.85
N TRP A 159 3.17 0.10 9.18
CA TRP A 159 2.22 1.20 9.01
C TRP A 159 2.09 2.12 10.22
N TRP A 160 2.62 1.71 11.38
CA TRP A 160 2.67 2.54 12.57
C TRP A 160 4.11 2.83 12.94
N PRO A 161 4.44 4.06 13.37
CA PRO A 161 5.74 4.34 13.95
C PRO A 161 5.99 3.37 15.10
N THR A 162 7.15 2.73 15.10
CA THR A 162 7.58 1.97 16.26
C THR A 162 7.63 2.97 17.39
N LYS A 163 6.69 2.86 18.35
CA LYS A 163 6.77 3.63 19.59
C LYS A 163 8.15 3.32 20.13
N GLN A 164 9.06 4.29 20.08
CA GLN A 164 10.27 4.19 20.87
C GLN A 164 9.74 4.11 22.29
N SER A 165 9.71 2.90 22.85
CA SER A 165 9.53 2.79 24.28
C SER A 165 10.65 3.63 24.88
N PRO A 166 10.43 4.33 26.00
CA PRO A 166 11.52 4.98 26.72
C PRO A 166 12.66 4.01 27.10
N ASN A 167 12.44 2.70 26.93
CA ASN A 167 13.42 1.63 27.09
C ASN A 167 14.06 1.22 25.75
N SER A 168 14.50 2.16 24.91
CA SER A 168 15.74 1.86 24.21
C SER A 168 16.78 1.76 25.32
N ASN A 169 17.31 0.56 25.56
CA ASN A 169 18.49 0.38 26.38
C ASN A 169 19.59 1.30 25.81
N LYS A 170 19.68 2.54 26.31
CA LYS A 170 20.97 3.12 26.61
C LYS A 170 21.60 2.04 27.45
N ALA A 171 22.59 1.35 26.89
CA ALA A 171 23.55 0.64 27.69
C ALA A 171 23.97 1.65 28.76
N LEU A 172 23.42 1.46 29.95
CA LEU A 172 23.74 2.22 31.12
C LEU A 172 25.17 1.75 31.38
N ASN A 173 26.11 2.49 30.81
CA ASN A 173 27.50 2.33 31.13
C ASN A 173 27.55 2.65 32.62
N ASN A 174 27.55 1.60 33.43
CA ASN A 174 27.44 1.66 34.87
C ASN A 174 28.78 2.09 35.47
N ASN A 175 29.37 3.15 34.90
CA ASN A 175 30.43 3.91 35.50
C ASN A 175 29.74 5.03 36.27
N ASN A 176 29.65 4.81 37.58
CA ASN A 176 29.21 5.71 38.64
C ASN A 176 29.98 7.06 38.71
N GLY A 177 30.70 7.47 37.67
CA GLY A 177 31.42 8.75 37.61
C GLY A 177 32.67 8.82 38.48
N TRP A 178 33.08 7.70 39.11
CA TRP A 178 34.31 7.62 39.89
C TRP A 178 35.50 7.40 38.96
N THR A 179 36.46 8.33 38.99
CA THR A 179 37.78 8.11 38.39
C THR A 179 38.69 7.41 39.39
N LYS A 180 39.69 6.66 38.91
CA LYS A 180 40.66 5.99 39.79
C LYS A 180 41.41 6.96 40.71
N GLU A 181 41.67 8.19 40.24
CA GLU A 181 42.19 9.26 41.10
C GLU A 181 41.28 9.54 42.31
N LEU A 182 39.96 9.70 42.09
CA LEU A 182 38.99 9.97 43.16
C LEU A 182 38.87 8.83 44.18
N GLU A 183 39.00 7.58 43.74
CA GLU A 183 39.03 6.43 44.66
C GLU A 183 40.34 6.35 45.47
N MET A 184 41.48 6.75 44.91
CA MET A 184 42.74 6.82 45.65
C MET A 184 42.72 7.95 46.68
N GLU A 185 42.22 9.12 46.31
CA GLU A 185 42.08 10.25 47.25
C GLU A 185 41.17 9.91 48.42
N MET A 186 40.04 9.22 48.19
CA MET A 186 39.17 8.79 49.29
C MET A 186 39.78 7.69 50.18
N ARG A 187 40.66 6.83 49.64
CA ARG A 187 41.38 5.83 50.45
C ARG A 187 42.41 6.47 51.37
N GLU A 188 43.12 7.49 50.91
CA GLU A 188 44.11 8.19 51.71
C GLU A 188 43.47 8.94 52.90
N VAL A 189 42.26 9.49 52.70
CA VAL A 189 41.49 10.16 53.76
C VAL A 189 41.01 9.18 54.85
N VAL A 190 40.74 7.92 54.50
CA VAL A 190 40.31 6.88 55.45
C VAL A 190 41.48 6.28 56.21
N GLU A 191 42.68 6.24 55.64
CA GLU A 191 43.89 5.74 56.31
C GLU A 191 44.53 6.76 57.28
N GLN A 192 44.09 8.03 57.24
CA GLN A 192 44.54 9.08 58.17
C GLN A 192 43.55 9.37 59.32
N LEU A 193 42.49 8.55 59.47
CA LEU A 193 41.56 8.55 60.61
C LEU A 193 41.80 7.34 61.52
#